data_AF-A0A9E5V3N5-F1
#
_entry.id   AF-A0A9E5V3N5-F1
#
_cell.length_a   1.000
_cell.length_b   1.000
_cell.length_c   1.000
_cell.angle_alpha   90.00
_cell.angle_beta   90.00
_cell.angle_gamma   90.00
#
_symmetry.space_group_name_H-M   'P 1'
#
loop_
_entity.id
_entity.type
_entity.pdbx_description
1 polymer ?
#
loop_
_entity_poly.entity_id
_entity_poly.type
_entity_poly.pdbx_seq_one_letter_code
_entity_poly.pdbx_strand_id
1 'polypeptide(L)'
;MARYDDTVLVFVTPISGTQVKYGFRTTLEANYRTQLSHTLVDLGATFPVGLVIGANAPKPPRASKLVSTGTKSSFCSFPRQAQARAAGWRIGSPRVRSARSTARSQVYYLTIRGVKYAWNLPTTTATRLSGRLAQLGIRSATANDTDLVFGASFPKPPRVAVSSGSGDSVNIYSSFCDPQRLDSLPAGFQVISSGKYLP
;
A
#
# COMPACT_ATOMS: atom_id res chain seq x y z
N MET A 1 20.78 24.89 5.78
CA MET A 1 20.67 23.73 4.88
C MET A 1 20.20 22.56 5.74
N ALA A 2 18.93 22.14 5.64
CA ALA A 2 18.44 21.02 6.44
C ALA A 2 19.25 19.77 6.07
N ARG A 3 19.80 19.08 7.08
CA ARG A 3 20.58 17.86 6.84
C ARG A 3 19.63 16.79 6.30
N TYR A 4 20.14 15.88 5.48
CA TYR A 4 19.35 14.80 4.87
C TYR A 4 18.65 13.92 5.92
N ASP A 5 19.07 14.00 7.19
CA ASP A 5 18.53 13.24 8.32
C ASP A 5 17.26 13.84 8.96
N ASP A 6 16.89 15.09 8.68
CA ASP A 6 15.72 15.77 9.29
C ASP A 6 14.38 15.42 8.62
N THR A 7 14.19 14.17 8.20
CA THR A 7 12.92 13.74 7.63
C THR A 7 11.92 13.34 8.72
N VAL A 8 10.69 13.81 8.59
CA VAL A 8 9.58 13.38 9.46
C VAL A 8 8.63 12.47 8.72
N LEU A 9 8.11 11.44 9.40
CA LEU A 9 7.05 10.59 8.85
C LEU A 9 5.72 11.33 8.99
N VAL A 10 5.02 11.49 7.86
CA VAL A 10 3.68 12.08 7.79
C VAL A 10 2.75 11.18 7.01
N PHE A 11 1.45 11.41 7.10
CA PHE A 11 0.47 10.84 6.20
C PHE A 11 -0.52 11.89 5.67
N VAL A 12 -1.17 11.54 4.56
CA VAL A 12 -2.28 12.28 3.95
C VAL A 12 -3.39 11.33 3.50
N THR A 13 -4.63 11.82 3.40
CA THR A 13 -5.73 11.08 2.76
C THR A 13 -5.60 11.18 1.23
N PRO A 14 -5.42 10.07 0.49
CA PRO A 14 -5.06 10.13 -0.92
C PRO A 14 -6.23 10.39 -1.88
N ILE A 15 -7.43 9.93 -1.54
CA ILE A 15 -8.65 10.03 -2.36
C ILE A 15 -9.88 10.25 -1.46
N SER A 16 -11.00 10.68 -2.04
CA SER A 16 -12.25 10.86 -1.28
C SER A 16 -12.75 9.54 -0.68
N GLY A 17 -13.32 9.59 0.53
CA GLY A 17 -14.02 8.47 1.16
C GLY A 17 -13.15 7.27 1.58
N THR A 18 -11.83 7.30 1.34
CA THR A 18 -10.95 6.20 1.74
C THR A 18 -10.54 6.27 3.21
N GLN A 19 -10.37 5.11 3.82
CA GLN A 19 -9.76 4.96 5.15
C GLN A 19 -8.22 4.86 5.08
N VAL A 20 -7.64 4.79 3.88
CA VAL A 20 -6.20 4.71 3.67
C VAL A 20 -5.53 6.02 4.03
N LYS A 21 -4.48 5.93 4.85
CA LYS A 21 -3.58 7.04 5.22
C LYS A 21 -2.26 6.83 4.51
N TYR A 22 -2.01 7.58 3.44
CA TYR A 22 -0.78 7.45 2.64
C TYR A 22 0.41 8.08 3.37
N GLY A 23 1.25 7.22 3.95
CA GLY A 23 2.44 7.57 4.71
C GLY A 23 3.68 7.75 3.84
N PHE A 24 4.46 8.79 4.12
CA PHE A 24 5.73 9.08 3.46
C PHE A 24 6.60 9.98 4.34
N ARG A 25 7.92 9.94 4.11
CA ARG A 25 8.86 10.85 4.77
C ARG A 25 9.00 12.15 3.99
N THR A 26 9.10 13.27 4.70
CA THR A 26 9.26 14.59 4.09
C THR A 26 10.19 15.49 4.91
N THR A 27 10.94 16.35 4.22
CA THR A 27 11.72 17.45 4.80
C THR A 27 11.00 18.80 4.71
N LEU A 28 9.73 18.78 4.28
CA LEU A 28 8.97 20.00 4.04
C LEU A 28 8.70 20.75 5.36
N GLU A 29 8.90 22.07 5.33
CA GLU A 29 8.70 22.92 6.51
C GLU A 29 7.24 22.86 7.03
N ALA A 30 7.07 23.06 8.34
CA ALA A 30 5.77 22.90 9.01
C ALA A 30 4.64 23.74 8.37
N ASN A 31 4.94 24.98 7.96
CA ASN A 31 3.97 25.86 7.29
C ASN A 31 3.42 25.26 5.98
N TYR A 32 4.28 24.69 5.14
CA TYR A 32 3.87 24.05 3.88
C TYR A 32 3.19 22.69 4.13
N ARG A 33 3.60 21.96 5.16
CA ARG A 33 2.92 20.72 5.60
C ARG A 33 1.47 21.00 5.98
N THR A 34 1.22 22.06 6.75
CA THR A 34 -0.15 22.50 7.11
C THR A 34 -0.95 22.89 5.87
N GLN A 35 -0.34 23.58 4.89
CA GLN A 35 -1.03 23.93 3.64
C GLN A 35 -1.46 22.70 2.84
N LEU A 36 -0.69 21.61 2.89
CA LEU A 36 -0.98 20.35 2.19
C LEU A 36 -1.73 19.31 3.05
N SER A 37 -2.08 19.69 4.29
CA SER A 37 -2.76 18.85 5.28
C SER A 37 -2.02 17.54 5.61
N HIS A 38 -0.71 17.64 5.84
CA HIS A 38 0.08 16.52 6.35
C HIS A 38 -0.17 16.34 7.84
N THR A 39 -0.41 15.10 8.26
CA THR A 39 -0.50 14.73 9.69
C THR A 39 0.76 13.96 10.08
N LEU A 40 1.40 14.33 11.19
CA LEU A 40 2.57 13.61 11.71
C LEU A 40 2.18 12.19 12.13
N VAL A 41 3.07 11.23 11.88
CA VAL A 41 3.01 9.89 12.49
C VAL A 41 3.97 9.89 13.66
N ASP A 42 3.43 9.66 14.86
CA ASP A 42 4.25 9.42 16.04
C ASP A 42 4.88 8.04 15.96
N LEU A 43 6.22 7.98 15.97
CA LEU A 43 6.99 6.75 15.88
C LEU A 43 7.11 6.03 17.24
N GLY A 44 6.85 6.72 18.36
CA GLY A 44 6.82 6.13 19.70
C GLY A 44 5.47 5.53 20.07
N ALA A 45 4.45 5.71 19.23
CA ALA A 45 3.09 5.25 19.47
C ALA A 45 2.64 4.16 18.49
N THR A 46 1.47 3.59 18.74
CA THR A 46 0.85 2.66 17.79
C THR A 46 0.54 3.35 16.47
N PHE A 47 1.07 2.82 15.37
CA PHE A 47 0.80 3.35 14.04
C PHE A 47 -0.72 3.43 13.75
N PRO A 48 -1.22 4.52 13.16
CA PRO A 48 -2.64 4.67 12.84
C PRO A 48 -3.18 3.49 12.02
N VAL A 49 -4.39 3.04 12.33
CA VAL A 49 -5.14 2.10 11.47
C VAL A 49 -5.28 2.72 10.07
N GLY A 50 -5.09 1.90 9.03
CA GLY A 50 -5.10 2.34 7.63
C GLY A 50 -3.81 3.04 7.16
N LEU A 51 -2.77 3.18 8.00
CA LEU A 51 -1.48 3.73 7.56
C LEU A 51 -0.83 2.81 6.53
N VAL A 52 -0.52 3.38 5.37
CA VAL A 52 0.10 2.69 4.25
C VAL A 52 1.32 3.46 3.79
N ILE A 53 2.50 2.88 3.93
CA ILE A 53 3.76 3.50 3.51
C ILE A 53 4.15 2.96 2.13
N GLY A 54 4.52 3.87 1.23
CA GLY A 54 5.13 3.50 -0.05
C GLY A 54 4.21 2.83 -1.06
N ALA A 55 2.88 2.94 -0.93
CA ALA A 55 1.96 2.37 -1.92
C ALA A 55 2.16 2.99 -3.31
N ASN A 56 1.98 2.14 -4.32
CA ASN A 56 1.90 2.53 -5.73
C ASN A 56 0.51 3.06 -6.09
N ALA A 57 -0.54 2.52 -5.46
CA ALA A 57 -1.91 3.01 -5.52
C ALA A 57 -2.68 2.59 -4.25
N PRO A 58 -3.60 3.41 -3.71
CA PRO A 58 -3.84 4.80 -4.10
C PRO A 58 -2.62 5.67 -3.73
N LYS A 59 -2.23 6.56 -4.65
CA LYS A 59 -1.16 7.53 -4.43
C LYS A 59 -1.75 8.94 -4.53
N PRO A 60 -1.58 9.79 -3.51
CA PRO A 60 -2.08 11.16 -3.52
C PRO A 60 -1.46 11.95 -4.68
N PRO A 61 -2.12 13.02 -5.15
CA PRO A 61 -1.52 13.90 -6.13
C PRO A 61 -0.29 14.58 -5.54
N ARG A 62 0.72 14.76 -6.38
CA ARG A 62 1.89 15.57 -6.03
C ARG A 62 1.54 17.05 -6.23
N ALA A 63 1.83 17.86 -5.23
CA ALA A 63 1.76 19.30 -5.28
C ALA A 63 3.16 19.90 -5.43
N SER A 64 3.26 21.01 -6.15
CA SER A 64 4.47 21.83 -6.26
C SER A 64 4.15 23.32 -6.20
N LYS A 65 5.07 24.10 -5.63
CA LYS A 65 4.97 25.55 -5.53
C LYS A 65 6.34 26.17 -5.71
N LEU A 66 6.42 27.18 -6.57
CA LEU A 66 7.62 27.99 -6.74
C LEU A 66 7.72 28.98 -5.57
N VAL A 67 8.89 29.08 -4.99
CA VAL A 67 9.26 30.01 -3.92
C VAL A 67 10.55 30.72 -4.32
N SER A 68 10.92 31.79 -3.62
CA SER A 68 12.13 32.57 -3.93
C SER A 68 13.41 31.72 -3.95
N THR A 69 13.47 30.67 -3.14
CA THR A 69 14.63 29.79 -3.00
C THR A 69 14.53 28.49 -3.82
N GLY A 70 13.55 28.36 -4.73
CA GLY A 70 13.40 27.20 -5.61
C GLY A 70 11.99 26.63 -5.63
N THR A 71 11.85 25.31 -5.82
CA THR A 71 10.53 24.65 -5.85
C THR A 71 10.34 23.76 -4.63
N LYS A 72 9.23 23.96 -3.93
CA LYS A 72 8.76 23.05 -2.88
C LYS A 72 7.81 22.03 -3.50
N SER A 73 7.92 20.77 -3.12
CA SER A 73 7.03 19.73 -3.61
C SER A 73 6.81 18.62 -2.59
N SER A 74 5.57 18.14 -2.50
CA SER A 74 5.18 17.02 -1.65
C SER A 74 3.83 16.47 -2.09
N PHE A 75 3.25 15.54 -1.34
CA PHE A 75 1.89 15.07 -1.61
C PHE A 75 0.85 15.99 -0.98
N CYS A 76 -0.33 16.11 -1.60
CA CYS A 76 -1.44 16.90 -1.06
C CYS A 76 -2.58 15.98 -0.66
N SER A 77 -3.17 16.21 0.52
CA SER A 77 -4.36 15.48 0.93
C SER A 77 -5.57 15.87 0.07
N PHE A 78 -6.40 14.89 -0.28
CA PHE A 78 -7.62 15.08 -1.07
C PHE A 78 -8.51 16.26 -0.60
N PRO A 79 -8.95 16.34 0.67
CA PRO A 79 -9.81 17.44 1.13
C PRO A 79 -9.15 18.82 1.08
N ARG A 80 -7.81 18.89 0.91
CA ARG A 80 -7.05 20.15 0.93
C ARG A 80 -6.69 20.68 -0.46
N GLN A 81 -7.03 19.97 -1.52
CA GLN A 81 -6.57 20.32 -2.87
C GLN A 81 -7.09 21.71 -3.32
N ALA A 82 -8.35 22.04 -3.05
CA ALA A 82 -8.93 23.32 -3.45
C ALA A 82 -8.21 24.49 -2.77
N GLN A 83 -8.00 24.41 -1.45
CA GLN A 83 -7.32 25.48 -0.71
C GLN A 83 -5.84 25.56 -1.05
N ALA A 84 -5.18 24.43 -1.32
CA ALA A 84 -3.80 24.43 -1.79
C ALA A 84 -3.67 25.11 -3.17
N ARG A 85 -4.60 24.88 -4.12
CA ARG A 85 -4.62 25.63 -5.39
C ARG A 85 -4.79 27.12 -5.17
N ALA A 86 -5.72 27.54 -4.31
CA ALA A 86 -5.91 28.95 -3.96
C ALA A 86 -4.65 29.56 -3.32
N ALA A 87 -3.89 28.77 -2.55
CA ALA A 87 -2.60 29.17 -1.99
C ALA A 87 -1.43 29.12 -3.00
N GLY A 88 -1.69 28.93 -4.30
CA GLY A 88 -0.69 28.96 -5.36
C GLY A 88 0.05 27.65 -5.61
N TRP A 89 -0.45 26.51 -5.10
CA TRP A 89 0.12 25.20 -5.42
C TRP A 89 -0.42 24.67 -6.75
N ARG A 90 0.47 24.15 -7.58
CA ARG A 90 0.12 23.29 -8.72
C ARG A 90 -0.09 21.87 -8.21
N ILE A 91 -1.23 21.26 -8.50
CA ILE A 91 -1.59 19.92 -8.00
C ILE A 91 -1.81 19.00 -9.20
N GLY A 92 -1.07 17.89 -9.25
CA GLY A 92 -1.25 16.85 -10.26
C GLY A 92 -2.47 15.96 -10.00
N SER A 93 -2.54 14.84 -10.70
CA SER A 93 -3.61 13.85 -10.54
C SER A 93 -3.24 12.77 -9.52
N PRO A 94 -4.20 12.25 -8.74
CA PRO A 94 -3.97 11.05 -7.93
C PRO A 94 -3.77 9.83 -8.84
N ARG A 95 -3.09 8.81 -8.32
CA ARG A 95 -3.01 7.49 -8.97
C ARG A 95 -3.86 6.49 -8.22
N VAL A 96 -4.89 5.96 -8.88
CA VAL A 96 -5.77 4.92 -8.34
C VAL A 96 -5.70 3.70 -9.25
N ARG A 97 -5.91 2.52 -8.68
CA ARG A 97 -6.04 1.27 -9.44
C ARG A 97 -7.31 0.56 -9.03
N SER A 98 -8.03 0.04 -10.01
CA SER A 98 -9.21 -0.80 -9.81
C SER A 98 -8.85 -2.29 -9.81
N ALA A 99 -9.82 -3.12 -9.43
CA ALA A 99 -9.79 -4.57 -9.51
C ALA A 99 -9.83 -5.10 -10.97
N ARG A 100 -8.93 -4.64 -11.84
CA ARG A 100 -8.91 -5.05 -13.24
C ARG A 100 -8.32 -6.45 -13.39
N SER A 101 -9.13 -7.37 -13.86
CA SER A 101 -8.72 -8.73 -14.22
C SER A 101 -8.58 -8.87 -15.74
N THR A 102 -7.76 -9.81 -16.17
CA THR A 102 -7.49 -10.17 -17.56
C THR A 102 -7.46 -11.69 -17.67
N ALA A 103 -7.46 -12.26 -18.89
CA ALA A 103 -7.29 -13.71 -19.06
C ALA A 103 -6.01 -14.27 -18.40
N ARG A 104 -4.97 -13.44 -18.25
CA ARG A 104 -3.64 -13.85 -17.74
C ARG A 104 -3.43 -13.57 -16.25
N SER A 105 -4.21 -12.68 -15.64
CA SER A 105 -4.04 -12.32 -14.23
C SER A 105 -5.31 -11.72 -13.65
N GLN A 106 -5.52 -11.96 -12.36
CA GLN A 106 -6.64 -11.46 -11.59
C GLN A 106 -6.13 -10.75 -10.34
N VAL A 107 -6.87 -9.73 -9.90
CA VAL A 107 -6.54 -9.01 -8.67
C VAL A 107 -7.05 -9.80 -7.48
N TYR A 108 -6.15 -10.08 -6.56
CA TYR A 108 -6.47 -10.66 -5.26
C TYR A 108 -6.07 -9.68 -4.17
N TYR A 109 -6.67 -9.83 -3.00
CA TYR A 109 -6.32 -9.07 -1.82
C TYR A 109 -6.46 -9.90 -0.55
N LEU A 110 -5.86 -9.40 0.52
CA LEU A 110 -6.15 -9.81 1.88
C LEU A 110 -6.21 -8.54 2.75
N THR A 111 -6.82 -8.64 3.93
CA THR A 111 -6.99 -7.48 4.81
C THR A 111 -6.05 -7.56 5.99
N ILE A 112 -5.17 -6.57 6.15
CA ILE A 112 -4.30 -6.43 7.32
C ILE A 112 -4.38 -5.00 7.85
N ARG A 113 -4.61 -4.84 9.16
CA ARG A 113 -4.76 -3.52 9.82
C ARG A 113 -5.78 -2.60 9.14
N GLY A 114 -6.89 -3.17 8.68
CA GLY A 114 -7.93 -2.46 7.95
C GLY A 114 -7.56 -2.07 6.51
N VAL A 115 -6.44 -2.54 5.98
CA VAL A 115 -5.98 -2.25 4.60
C VAL A 115 -6.18 -3.49 3.73
N LYS A 116 -6.90 -3.34 2.60
CA LYS A 116 -6.96 -4.37 1.55
C LYS A 116 -5.68 -4.36 0.70
N TYR A 117 -4.67 -5.09 1.15
CA TYR A 117 -3.41 -5.23 0.42
C TYR A 117 -3.63 -6.10 -0.81
N ALA A 118 -3.45 -5.52 -1.99
CA ALA A 118 -3.83 -6.09 -3.27
C ALA A 118 -2.63 -6.30 -4.21
N TRP A 119 -2.72 -7.35 -5.02
CA TRP A 119 -1.73 -7.67 -6.05
C TRP A 119 -2.38 -8.40 -7.22
N ASN A 120 -1.70 -8.38 -8.36
CA ASN A 120 -2.07 -9.23 -9.49
C ASN A 120 -1.47 -10.61 -9.28
N LEU A 121 -2.28 -11.65 -9.30
CA LEU A 121 -1.84 -13.04 -9.31
C LEU A 121 -2.05 -13.62 -10.72
N PRO A 122 -1.03 -14.23 -11.35
CA PRO A 122 -1.22 -14.91 -12.63
C PRO A 122 -2.29 -15.99 -12.52
N THR A 123 -3.14 -16.12 -13.54
CA THR A 123 -4.25 -17.09 -13.55
C THR A 123 -3.74 -18.52 -13.36
N THR A 124 -2.60 -18.85 -13.97
CA THR A 124 -1.94 -20.17 -13.81
C THR A 124 -1.58 -20.45 -12.35
N THR A 125 -0.98 -19.49 -11.65
CA THR A 125 -0.67 -19.61 -10.22
C THR A 125 -1.94 -19.70 -9.38
N ALA A 126 -2.96 -18.88 -9.68
CA ALA A 126 -4.24 -18.93 -8.98
C ALA A 126 -4.92 -20.31 -9.12
N THR A 127 -4.92 -20.90 -10.31
CA THR A 127 -5.45 -22.25 -10.56
C THR A 127 -4.68 -23.31 -9.79
N ARG A 128 -3.34 -23.22 -9.74
CA ARG A 128 -2.50 -24.17 -8.98
C ARG A 128 -2.68 -24.05 -7.47
N LEU A 129 -3.04 -22.87 -6.98
CA LEU A 129 -3.36 -22.60 -5.59
C LEU A 129 -4.87 -22.69 -5.29
N SER A 130 -5.68 -23.14 -6.25
CA SER A 130 -7.14 -23.21 -6.10
C SER A 130 -7.55 -24.04 -4.88
N GLY A 131 -8.58 -23.60 -4.17
CA GLY A 131 -9.00 -24.16 -2.87
C GLY A 131 -8.11 -23.75 -1.69
N ARG A 132 -6.82 -23.44 -1.90
CA ARG A 132 -5.88 -23.03 -0.85
C ARG A 132 -5.83 -21.52 -0.64
N LEU A 133 -6.21 -20.71 -1.65
CA LEU A 133 -6.22 -19.24 -1.54
C LEU A 133 -7.08 -18.75 -0.36
N ALA A 134 -8.29 -19.28 -0.20
CA ALA A 134 -9.17 -18.93 0.92
C ALA A 134 -8.58 -19.37 2.28
N GLN A 135 -7.88 -20.50 2.30
CA GLN A 135 -7.17 -20.99 3.49
C GLN A 135 -5.98 -20.09 3.87
N LEU A 136 -5.43 -19.30 2.94
CA LEU A 136 -4.42 -18.27 3.20
C LEU A 136 -5.03 -16.88 3.52
N GLY A 137 -6.36 -16.78 3.59
CA GLY A 137 -7.07 -15.50 3.82
C GLY A 137 -7.16 -14.60 2.59
N ILE A 138 -6.83 -15.14 1.40
CA ILE A 138 -6.83 -14.41 0.14
C ILE A 138 -8.24 -14.40 -0.46
N ARG A 139 -8.67 -13.24 -0.93
CA ARG A 139 -9.96 -13.02 -1.60
C ARG A 139 -9.73 -12.49 -3.00
N SER A 140 -10.59 -12.88 -3.95
CA SER A 140 -10.63 -12.21 -5.26
C SER A 140 -11.21 -10.80 -5.08
N ALA A 141 -10.58 -9.81 -5.71
CA ALA A 141 -11.16 -8.49 -5.82
C ALA A 141 -12.30 -8.48 -6.85
N THR A 142 -13.25 -7.59 -6.63
CA THR A 142 -14.42 -7.33 -7.48
C THR A 142 -14.47 -5.85 -7.86
N ALA A 143 -15.38 -5.48 -8.76
CA ALA A 143 -15.58 -4.07 -9.13
C ALA A 143 -16.01 -3.18 -7.94
N ASN A 144 -16.56 -3.78 -6.89
CA ASN A 144 -16.99 -3.08 -5.67
C ASN A 144 -15.84 -2.78 -4.70
N ASP A 145 -14.66 -3.39 -4.91
CA ASP A 145 -13.47 -3.14 -4.08
C ASP A 145 -12.74 -1.88 -4.55
N THR A 146 -13.16 -0.73 -4.02
CA THR A 146 -12.67 0.61 -4.41
C THR A 146 -11.48 1.11 -3.56
N ASP A 147 -11.12 0.37 -2.51
CA ASP A 147 -10.13 0.73 -1.47
C ASP A 147 -8.85 -0.14 -1.52
N LEU A 148 -8.57 -0.75 -2.66
CA LEU A 148 -7.43 -1.64 -2.85
C LEU A 148 -6.08 -0.91 -2.82
N VAL A 149 -5.14 -1.45 -2.03
CA VAL A 149 -3.79 -0.91 -1.86
C VAL A 149 -2.76 -1.78 -2.55
N PHE A 150 -2.08 -1.25 -3.56
CA PHE A 150 -1.09 -1.96 -4.35
C PHE A 150 0.34 -1.52 -4.00
N GLY A 151 1.21 -2.50 -3.78
CA GLY A 151 2.66 -2.29 -3.69
C GLY A 151 3.11 -1.48 -2.47
N ALA A 152 2.37 -1.55 -1.37
CA ALA A 152 2.80 -0.93 -0.12
C ALA A 152 4.04 -1.63 0.47
N SER A 153 4.93 -0.86 1.08
CA SER A 153 6.03 -1.40 1.89
C SER A 153 5.60 -1.67 3.33
N PHE A 154 4.55 -0.99 3.80
CA PHE A 154 3.87 -1.23 5.06
C PHE A 154 2.37 -0.88 4.95
N PRO A 155 1.44 -1.66 5.54
CA PRO A 155 1.70 -3.00 6.02
C PRO A 155 1.94 -3.93 4.83
N LYS A 156 2.91 -4.83 4.95
CA LYS A 156 3.25 -5.84 3.94
C LYS A 156 2.97 -7.22 4.52
N PRO A 157 2.08 -8.02 3.92
CA PRO A 157 1.78 -9.34 4.45
C PRO A 157 2.99 -10.28 4.37
N PRO A 158 3.04 -11.32 5.22
CA PRO A 158 3.91 -12.47 5.04
C PRO A 158 3.75 -13.08 3.66
N ARG A 159 4.80 -13.73 3.16
CA ARG A 159 4.78 -14.49 1.93
C ARG A 159 5.05 -15.95 2.23
N VAL A 160 4.25 -16.82 1.63
CA VAL A 160 4.36 -18.27 1.76
C VAL A 160 4.56 -18.91 0.40
N ALA A 161 5.17 -20.08 0.36
CA ALA A 161 5.36 -20.87 -0.84
C ALA A 161 5.03 -22.34 -0.61
N VAL A 162 4.65 -23.03 -1.68
CA VAL A 162 4.44 -24.48 -1.71
C VAL A 162 5.11 -25.05 -2.95
N SER A 163 5.79 -26.17 -2.78
CA SER A 163 6.33 -26.97 -3.87
C SER A 163 5.26 -27.94 -4.39
N SER A 164 5.27 -28.17 -5.70
CA SER A 164 4.43 -29.16 -6.36
C SER A 164 5.24 -29.92 -7.39
N GLY A 165 5.10 -31.25 -7.41
CA GLY A 165 5.87 -32.14 -8.29
C GLY A 165 6.86 -33.01 -7.51
N SER A 166 7.53 -33.91 -8.24
CA SER A 166 8.55 -34.83 -7.72
C SER A 166 9.75 -34.89 -8.68
N GLY A 167 10.94 -35.21 -8.16
CA GLY A 167 12.16 -35.29 -8.97
C GLY A 167 12.54 -33.95 -9.60
N ASP A 168 12.94 -33.95 -10.86
CA ASP A 168 13.44 -32.75 -11.57
C ASP A 168 12.35 -31.75 -11.98
N SER A 169 11.07 -32.02 -11.68
CA SER A 169 9.91 -31.19 -12.07
C SER A 169 9.23 -30.48 -10.89
N VAL A 170 10.01 -30.03 -9.91
CA VAL A 170 9.48 -29.25 -8.78
C VAL A 170 9.16 -27.81 -9.22
N ASN A 171 7.88 -27.45 -9.15
CA ASN A 171 7.41 -26.09 -9.33
C ASN A 171 7.18 -25.42 -7.96
N ILE A 172 7.66 -24.20 -7.79
CA ILE A 172 7.43 -23.40 -6.57
C ILE A 172 6.38 -22.33 -6.86
N TYR A 173 5.27 -22.39 -6.13
CA TYR A 173 4.23 -21.36 -6.18
C TYR A 173 4.24 -20.57 -4.90
N SER A 174 4.13 -19.24 -4.99
CA SER A 174 4.11 -18.37 -3.82
C SER A 174 3.02 -17.31 -3.90
N SER A 175 2.54 -16.91 -2.73
CA SER A 175 1.56 -15.83 -2.58
C SER A 175 1.72 -15.19 -1.20
N PHE A 176 0.97 -14.10 -0.97
CA PHE A 176 0.85 -13.53 0.37
C PHE A 176 -0.06 -14.39 1.25
N CYS A 177 0.12 -14.30 2.57
CA CYS A 177 -0.72 -14.96 3.55
C CYS A 177 -1.20 -13.93 4.58
N ASP A 178 -2.41 -14.12 5.09
CA ASP A 178 -2.88 -13.41 6.28
C ASP A 178 -2.01 -13.78 7.48
N PRO A 179 -1.39 -12.80 8.20
CA PRO A 179 -0.61 -13.06 9.40
C PRO A 179 -1.31 -13.95 10.43
N GLN A 180 -2.62 -13.86 10.57
CA GLN A 180 -3.39 -14.63 11.56
C GLN A 180 -3.46 -16.13 11.23
N ARG A 181 -2.98 -16.53 10.05
CA ARG A 181 -3.03 -17.92 9.56
C ARG A 181 -1.66 -18.58 9.49
N LEU A 182 -0.61 -17.91 9.95
CA LEU A 182 0.76 -18.44 9.92
C LEU A 182 0.93 -19.71 10.76
N ASP A 183 0.17 -19.85 11.85
CA ASP A 183 0.21 -21.04 12.71
C ASP A 183 -0.66 -22.19 12.19
N SER A 184 -1.45 -21.93 11.14
CA SER A 184 -2.42 -22.88 10.57
C SER A 184 -2.29 -22.95 9.04
N LEU A 185 -1.06 -22.96 8.53
CA LEU A 185 -0.82 -23.01 7.09
C LEU A 185 -1.28 -24.36 6.50
N PRO A 186 -1.83 -24.37 5.27
CA PRO A 186 -2.16 -25.62 4.60
C PRO A 186 -0.92 -26.50 4.41
N ALA A 187 -1.11 -27.81 4.39
CA ALA A 187 -0.02 -28.78 4.24
C ALA A 187 0.90 -28.45 3.06
N GLY A 188 2.21 -28.48 3.32
CA GLY A 188 3.27 -28.21 2.35
C GLY A 188 3.61 -26.73 2.15
N PHE A 189 2.86 -25.79 2.74
CA PHE A 189 3.27 -24.39 2.72
C PHE A 189 4.39 -24.10 3.72
N GLN A 190 5.30 -23.23 3.32
CA GLN A 190 6.38 -22.71 4.14
C GLN A 190 6.40 -21.19 4.06
N VAL A 191 6.75 -20.55 5.17
CA VAL A 191 6.96 -19.09 5.21
C VAL A 191 8.29 -18.77 4.53
N ILE A 192 8.25 -17.92 3.51
CA ILE A 192 9.45 -17.44 2.80
C ILE A 192 9.77 -15.98 3.12
N SER A 193 8.82 -15.24 3.71
CA SER A 193 9.05 -13.90 4.26
C SER A 193 8.04 -13.63 5.36
N SER A 194 8.50 -13.15 6.51
CA SER A 194 7.64 -12.80 7.64
C SER A 194 6.75 -11.58 7.38
N GLY A 195 7.00 -10.77 6.34
CA GLY A 195 6.26 -9.53 6.09
C GLY A 195 6.72 -8.35 6.98
N LYS A 196 5.97 -7.24 6.93
CA LYS A 196 6.19 -6.03 7.73
C LYS A 196 4.84 -5.37 8.05
N TYR A 197 4.22 -5.74 9.16
CA TYR A 197 2.87 -5.27 9.51
C TYR A 197 2.71 -4.90 10.99
N LEU A 198 3.74 -5.15 11.81
CA LEU A 198 3.86 -4.59 13.15
C LEU A 198 4.75 -3.35 13.08
N PRO A 199 4.46 -2.30 13.87
CA PRO A 199 5.28 -1.09 13.93
C PRO A 199 6.69 -1.40 14.45
#